data_AF-A0A8S3ZE41-F1
#
_entry.id   AF-A0A8S3ZE41-F1
#
_cell.length_a   1.000
_cell.length_b   1.000
_cell.length_c   1.000
_cell.angle_alpha   90.00
_cell.angle_beta   90.00
_cell.angle_gamma   90.00
#
_symmetry.space_group_name_H-M   'P 1'
#
loop_
_entity.id
_entity.type
_entity.pdbx_description
1 polymer ?
#
loop_
_entity_poly.entity_id
_entity_poly.type
_entity_poly.pdbx_seq_one_letter_code
_entity_poly.pdbx_strand_id
1 'polypeptide(L)'
;CPTGWFGFQCKYKCRCTNGVCDADGECTGGHTCQVEWFGPACQYADLAYGSVSDAAVVDGNDNTCLRGQKTKVTVKLTDSFPFTWLRVKVTNQVTLSDTSRNFACTNQRKQYVDSTTLDIHCDLSSCIYNVTLGGNSAGHLCSVYISG
;
A
#
# COMPACT_ATOMS: atom_id res chain seq x y z
N CYS A 1 -11.47 10.45 -22.79
CA CYS A 1 -11.84 9.04 -22.57
C CYS A 1 -13.29 8.94 -22.16
N PRO A 2 -13.96 7.77 -22.31
CA PRO A 2 -15.25 7.55 -21.67
C PRO A 2 -15.16 7.81 -20.16
N THR A 3 -16.26 8.23 -19.52
CA THR A 3 -16.29 8.45 -18.07
C THR A 3 -15.80 7.23 -17.32
N GLY A 4 -14.88 7.44 -16.37
CA GLY A 4 -14.27 6.37 -15.59
C GLY A 4 -13.11 5.66 -16.26
N TRP A 5 -12.53 6.23 -17.32
CA TRP A 5 -11.34 5.70 -17.99
C TRP A 5 -10.31 6.81 -18.27
N PHE A 6 -9.02 6.47 -18.24
CA PHE A 6 -7.91 7.43 -18.42
C PHE A 6 -6.70 6.81 -19.14
N GLY A 7 -5.69 7.65 -19.39
CA GLY A 7 -4.42 7.30 -20.03
C GLY A 7 -4.50 7.04 -21.54
N PHE A 8 -3.38 6.59 -22.12
CA PHE A 8 -3.25 6.37 -23.56
C PHE A 8 -4.29 5.38 -24.06
N GLN A 9 -5.06 5.78 -25.08
CA GLN A 9 -6.17 4.99 -25.64
C GLN A 9 -7.25 4.59 -24.63
N CYS A 10 -7.36 5.28 -23.49
CA CYS A 10 -8.41 5.04 -22.49
C CYS A 10 -8.44 3.62 -21.94
N LYS A 11 -7.26 3.00 -21.83
CA LYS A 11 -7.13 1.59 -21.44
C LYS A 11 -7.16 1.35 -19.93
N TYR A 12 -7.01 2.40 -19.12
CA TYR A 12 -6.99 2.28 -17.67
C TYR A 12 -8.31 2.69 -17.06
N LYS A 13 -8.86 1.84 -16.19
CA LYS A 13 -10.11 2.11 -15.48
C LYS A 13 -9.82 2.96 -14.25
N CYS A 14 -10.63 4.01 -14.07
CA CYS A 14 -10.61 4.86 -12.90
C CYS A 14 -11.06 4.10 -11.65
N ARG A 15 -10.31 4.26 -10.55
CA ARG A 15 -10.57 3.56 -9.28
C ARG A 15 -10.87 4.52 -8.12
N CYS A 16 -11.37 5.71 -8.45
CA CYS A 16 -11.84 6.68 -7.46
C CYS A 16 -13.23 6.31 -6.93
N THR A 17 -13.53 6.69 -5.69
CA THR A 17 -14.83 6.43 -5.02
C THR A 17 -16.04 6.94 -5.81
N ASN A 18 -15.91 8.05 -6.53
CA ASN A 18 -16.94 8.60 -7.41
C ASN A 18 -16.84 8.13 -8.88
N GLY A 19 -15.84 7.31 -9.22
CA GLY A 19 -15.55 6.87 -10.58
C GLY A 19 -15.01 7.95 -11.52
N VAL A 20 -14.59 9.12 -11.00
CA VAL A 20 -14.04 10.23 -11.79
C VAL A 20 -12.60 10.50 -11.39
N CYS A 21 -11.73 10.59 -12.40
CA CYS A 21 -10.32 10.96 -12.27
C CYS A 21 -9.94 11.88 -13.43
N ASP A 22 -8.81 12.56 -13.28
CA ASP A 22 -8.24 13.39 -14.34
C ASP A 22 -7.57 12.57 -15.45
N ALA A 23 -6.79 13.25 -16.31
CA ALA A 23 -6.11 12.62 -17.43
C ALA A 23 -5.00 11.64 -17.00
N ASP A 24 -4.41 11.86 -15.82
CA ASP A 24 -3.34 11.05 -15.24
C ASP A 24 -3.87 9.93 -14.34
N GLY A 25 -5.18 9.94 -14.06
CA GLY A 25 -5.88 8.95 -13.26
C GLY A 25 -5.99 9.32 -11.79
N GLU A 26 -5.57 10.53 -11.40
CA GLU A 26 -5.67 10.99 -10.03
C GLU A 26 -7.12 11.35 -9.68
N CYS A 27 -7.51 11.02 -8.45
CA CYS A 27 -8.84 11.34 -7.96
C CYS A 27 -8.94 12.84 -7.66
N THR A 28 -9.96 13.47 -8.24
CA THR A 28 -10.20 14.91 -8.09
C THR A 28 -11.36 15.18 -7.12
N GLY A 29 -11.51 16.42 -6.66
CA GLY A 29 -12.66 16.82 -5.85
C GLY A 29 -12.68 16.25 -4.43
N GLY A 30 -11.53 15.89 -3.88
CA GLY A 30 -11.42 15.31 -2.53
C GLY A 30 -11.83 13.84 -2.43
N HIS A 31 -12.04 13.18 -3.57
CA HIS A 31 -12.32 11.74 -3.62
C HIS A 31 -11.04 10.93 -3.46
N THR A 32 -11.16 9.77 -2.82
CA THR A 32 -10.06 8.83 -2.59
C THR A 32 -10.21 7.60 -3.46
N CYS A 33 -9.23 6.70 -3.36
CA CYS A 33 -9.32 5.37 -3.94
C CYS A 33 -10.49 4.58 -3.38
N GLN A 34 -11.08 3.74 -4.23
CA GLN A 34 -11.98 2.67 -3.82
C GLN A 34 -11.27 1.75 -2.83
N VAL A 35 -12.06 1.10 -1.98
CA VAL A 35 -11.58 0.00 -1.14
C VAL A 35 -10.86 -1.03 -2.03
N GLU A 36 -9.78 -1.63 -1.53
CA GLU A 36 -8.86 -2.52 -2.27
C GLU A 36 -8.01 -1.85 -3.35
N TRP A 37 -7.92 -0.51 -3.41
CA TRP A 37 -7.04 0.20 -4.35
C TRP A 37 -6.20 1.27 -3.65
N PHE A 38 -4.96 1.43 -4.10
CA PHE A 38 -4.04 2.45 -3.60
C PHE A 38 -3.08 2.95 -4.68
N GLY A 39 -2.23 3.91 -4.31
CA GLY A 39 -1.31 4.60 -5.21
C GLY A 39 -1.78 6.00 -5.58
N PRO A 40 -0.91 6.83 -6.20
CA PRO A 40 -1.26 8.20 -6.61
C PRO A 40 -2.52 8.29 -7.50
N ALA A 41 -2.70 7.34 -8.41
CA ALA A 41 -3.82 7.26 -9.35
C ALA A 41 -4.75 6.08 -9.03
N CYS A 42 -4.69 5.54 -7.80
CA CYS A 42 -5.43 4.34 -7.39
C CYS A 42 -5.20 3.15 -8.34
N GLN A 43 -3.99 3.05 -8.87
CA GLN A 43 -3.64 2.11 -9.93
C GLN A 43 -3.23 0.73 -9.41
N TYR A 44 -2.93 0.61 -8.12
CA TYR A 44 -2.46 -0.63 -7.49
C TYR A 44 -3.60 -1.30 -6.73
N ALA A 45 -3.83 -2.57 -7.03
CA ALA A 45 -4.77 -3.39 -6.25
C ALA A 45 -4.11 -3.77 -4.92
N ASP A 46 -4.83 -3.60 -3.82
CA ASP A 46 -4.37 -4.01 -2.50
C ASP A 46 -4.67 -5.49 -2.25
N LEU A 47 -3.67 -6.31 -2.50
CA LEU A 47 -3.68 -7.75 -2.28
C LEU A 47 -3.49 -8.11 -0.80
N ALA A 48 -3.21 -7.14 0.08
CA ALA A 48 -3.19 -7.35 1.52
C ALA A 48 -4.57 -7.18 2.17
N TYR A 49 -5.52 -6.56 1.48
CA TYR A 49 -6.84 -6.26 2.04
C TYR A 49 -7.55 -7.52 2.55
N GLY A 50 -8.01 -7.48 3.80
CA GLY A 50 -8.70 -8.60 4.42
C GLY A 50 -7.84 -9.86 4.63
N SER A 51 -6.51 -9.73 4.54
CA SER A 51 -5.58 -10.83 4.77
C SER A 51 -5.56 -11.32 6.23
N VAL A 52 -4.95 -12.48 6.47
CA VAL A 52 -5.09 -13.26 7.72
C VAL A 52 -4.40 -12.60 8.95
N SER A 53 -3.58 -11.58 8.73
CA SER A 53 -2.84 -10.84 9.75
C SER A 53 -3.62 -9.68 10.39
N ASP A 54 -3.09 -9.10 11.49
CA ASP A 54 -3.63 -7.95 12.26
C ASP A 54 -4.62 -7.10 11.44
N ALA A 55 -5.92 -7.38 11.56
CA ALA A 55 -6.96 -6.79 10.71
C ALA A 55 -6.92 -5.26 10.72
N ALA A 56 -6.48 -4.66 11.83
CA ALA A 56 -6.36 -3.22 12.00
C ALA A 56 -5.34 -2.53 11.07
N VAL A 57 -4.47 -3.27 10.36
CA VAL A 57 -3.51 -2.68 9.40
C VAL A 57 -3.80 -3.01 7.94
N VAL A 58 -4.78 -3.88 7.68
CA VAL A 58 -5.15 -4.36 6.33
C VAL A 58 -6.65 -4.23 6.05
N ASP A 59 -7.32 -3.33 6.77
CA ASP A 59 -8.75 -3.03 6.63
C ASP A 59 -9.03 -1.87 5.65
N GLY A 60 -7.98 -1.32 5.02
CA GLY A 60 -8.06 -0.20 4.09
C GLY A 60 -8.42 1.13 4.75
N ASN A 61 -8.33 1.25 6.08
CA ASN A 61 -8.66 2.47 6.81
C ASN A 61 -7.41 3.11 7.44
N ASP A 62 -6.97 4.22 6.86
CA ASP A 62 -5.82 5.00 7.33
C ASP A 62 -5.93 5.54 8.78
N ASN A 63 -7.09 5.44 9.42
CA ASN A 63 -7.34 5.94 10.78
C ASN A 63 -7.39 4.83 11.84
N THR A 64 -7.46 3.56 11.44
CA THR A 64 -7.31 2.43 12.35
C THR A 64 -5.83 2.16 12.50
N CYS A 65 -5.30 2.26 13.71
CA CYS A 65 -3.87 2.09 13.93
C CYS A 65 -3.61 1.16 15.10
N LEU A 66 -2.48 0.45 14.98
CA LEU A 66 -1.93 -0.30 16.08
C LEU A 66 -1.64 0.65 17.24
N ARG A 67 -1.87 0.14 18.45
CA ARG A 67 -1.57 0.83 19.70
C ARG A 67 -0.67 -0.06 20.53
N GLY A 68 0.48 0.46 20.94
CA GLY A 68 1.42 -0.23 21.83
C GLY A 68 2.81 -0.41 21.23
N GLN A 69 3.70 -1.02 22.01
CA GLN A 69 5.09 -1.23 21.61
C GLN A 69 5.23 -2.53 20.81
N LYS A 70 4.84 -2.52 19.54
CA LYS A 70 5.24 -3.57 18.59
C LYS A 70 6.53 -3.15 17.89
N THR A 71 7.53 -4.02 17.87
CA THR A 71 8.80 -3.80 17.14
C THR A 71 8.80 -4.47 15.77
N LYS A 72 7.82 -5.35 15.52
CA LYS A 72 7.59 -6.05 14.26
C LYS A 72 6.09 -6.28 14.03
N VAL A 73 5.66 -6.16 12.79
CA VAL A 73 4.32 -6.51 12.32
C VAL A 73 4.47 -7.41 11.10
N THR A 74 3.80 -8.55 11.08
CA THR A 74 3.84 -9.49 9.95
C THR A 74 2.48 -9.53 9.28
N VAL A 75 2.44 -9.12 8.03
CA VAL A 75 1.26 -9.27 7.16
C VAL A 75 1.34 -10.62 6.47
N LYS A 76 0.33 -11.48 6.66
CA LYS A 76 0.24 -12.81 6.05
C LYS A 76 -0.80 -12.76 4.94
N LEU A 77 -0.36 -12.96 3.71
CA LEU A 77 -1.20 -12.86 2.52
C LEU A 77 -2.04 -14.13 2.36
N THR A 78 -3.23 -13.98 1.76
CA THR A 78 -4.14 -15.09 1.49
C THR A 78 -3.56 -16.01 0.41
N ASP A 79 -2.99 -15.41 -0.63
CA ASP A 79 -2.37 -16.10 -1.77
C ASP A 79 -0.93 -15.63 -1.99
N SER A 80 -0.17 -16.44 -2.73
CA SER A 80 1.20 -16.11 -3.13
C SER A 80 1.22 -15.42 -4.49
N PHE A 81 1.86 -14.26 -4.59
CA PHE A 81 1.90 -13.45 -5.81
C PHE A 81 3.26 -12.74 -5.98
N PRO A 82 3.65 -12.37 -7.22
CA PRO A 82 4.86 -11.58 -7.47
C PRO A 82 4.71 -10.21 -6.82
N PHE A 83 5.66 -9.76 -6.00
CA PHE A 83 5.56 -8.46 -5.32
C PHE A 83 6.01 -7.32 -6.23
N THR A 84 5.34 -6.16 -6.15
CA THR A 84 5.79 -4.93 -6.82
C THR A 84 5.87 -3.73 -5.87
N TRP A 85 4.77 -3.42 -5.18
CA TRP A 85 4.65 -2.22 -4.34
C TRP A 85 4.17 -2.54 -2.93
N LEU A 86 4.71 -1.78 -1.97
CA LEU A 86 4.26 -1.72 -0.59
C LEU A 86 4.03 -0.25 -0.24
N ARG A 87 2.85 0.10 0.25
CA ARG A 87 2.57 1.39 0.90
C ARG A 87 2.33 1.15 2.38
N VAL A 88 2.91 2.00 3.21
CA VAL A 88 2.72 1.99 4.65
C VAL A 88 2.34 3.37 5.14
N LYS A 89 1.34 3.41 6.04
CA LYS A 89 0.95 4.61 6.76
C LYS A 89 1.10 4.39 8.25
N VAL A 90 1.56 5.42 8.96
CA VAL A 90 1.78 5.41 10.41
C VAL A 90 1.15 6.66 11.05
N THR A 91 0.89 6.63 12.36
CA THR A 91 0.34 7.81 13.07
C THR A 91 1.33 8.97 13.20
N ASN A 92 2.64 8.67 13.18
CA ASN A 92 3.73 9.62 13.45
C ASN A 92 4.66 9.70 12.24
N GLN A 93 5.83 10.33 12.39
CA GLN A 93 6.84 10.32 11.33
C GLN A 93 7.29 8.89 11.01
N VAL A 94 7.28 8.53 9.72
CA VAL A 94 7.80 7.25 9.26
C VAL A 94 9.29 7.14 9.59
N THR A 95 9.63 6.25 10.52
CA THR A 95 11.00 5.85 10.86
C THR A 95 11.11 4.34 10.75
N LEU A 96 10.80 3.82 9.56
CA LEU A 96 10.89 2.38 9.31
C LEU A 96 12.35 1.99 9.08
N SER A 97 12.93 1.44 10.13
CA SER A 97 14.25 0.81 10.13
C SER A 97 14.07 -0.62 9.60
N ASP A 98 14.44 -0.83 8.33
CA ASP A 98 14.42 -2.11 7.62
C ASP A 98 13.07 -2.84 7.54
N THR A 99 12.44 -2.72 6.37
CA THR A 99 11.47 -3.71 5.87
C THR A 99 12.17 -5.06 5.67
N SER A 100 11.89 -6.00 6.58
CA SER A 100 12.26 -7.42 6.67
C SER A 100 13.65 -7.90 6.21
N ARG A 101 14.36 -8.55 7.14
CA ARG A 101 15.47 -9.49 6.88
C ARG A 101 15.07 -10.83 6.22
N ASN A 102 13.81 -11.03 5.81
CA ASN A 102 13.33 -12.32 5.29
C ASN A 102 13.17 -12.39 3.77
N PHE A 103 13.25 -11.26 3.07
CA PHE A 103 13.27 -11.21 1.61
C PHE A 103 14.26 -10.14 1.19
N ALA A 104 15.23 -10.50 0.34
CA ALA A 104 16.18 -9.54 -0.22
C ALA A 104 15.42 -8.68 -1.25
N CYS A 105 14.70 -7.65 -0.76
CA CYS A 105 14.21 -6.55 -1.56
C CYS A 105 15.42 -5.87 -2.21
N THR A 106 15.81 -6.35 -3.40
CA THR A 106 16.90 -5.77 -4.16
C THR A 106 16.40 -4.50 -4.86
N ASN A 107 17.32 -3.56 -5.08
CA ASN A 107 17.02 -2.26 -5.72
C ASN A 107 15.85 -1.51 -5.07
N GLN A 108 15.77 -1.54 -3.74
CA GLN A 108 14.69 -0.88 -3.01
C GLN A 108 14.61 0.61 -3.37
N ARG A 109 13.45 1.04 -3.88
CA ARG A 109 13.14 2.46 -4.08
C ARG A 109 12.13 2.89 -3.03
N LYS A 110 12.43 3.99 -2.33
CA LYS A 110 11.58 4.55 -1.28
C LYS A 110 11.10 5.93 -1.71
N GLN A 111 9.80 6.18 -1.58
CA GLN A 111 9.20 7.47 -1.89
C GLN A 111 8.25 7.87 -0.76
N TYR A 112 8.57 8.96 -0.08
CA TYR A 112 7.65 9.58 0.88
C TYR A 112 6.54 10.27 0.09
N VAL A 113 5.30 9.85 0.33
CA VAL A 113 4.11 10.55 -0.19
C VAL A 113 3.86 11.78 0.68
N ASP A 114 4.03 11.62 1.99
CA ASP A 114 3.98 12.67 3.01
C ASP A 114 4.84 12.26 4.23
N SER A 115 4.74 12.96 5.35
CA SER A 115 5.51 12.67 6.57
C SER A 115 5.10 11.37 7.28
N THR A 116 3.91 10.84 6.99
CA THR A 116 3.26 9.67 7.60
C THR A 116 3.08 8.49 6.65
N THR A 117 3.31 8.70 5.34
CA THR A 117 3.05 7.72 4.28
C THR A 117 4.31 7.47 3.45
N LEU A 118 4.69 6.20 3.32
CA LEU A 118 5.87 5.76 2.56
C LEU A 118 5.49 4.67 1.55
N ASP A 119 5.91 4.87 0.32
CA ASP A 119 5.88 3.88 -0.75
C ASP A 119 7.25 3.22 -0.91
N ILE A 120 7.23 1.91 -1.10
CA ILE A 120 8.39 1.05 -1.27
C ILE A 120 8.17 0.18 -2.49
N HIS A 121 9.09 0.27 -3.45
CA HIS A 121 9.20 -0.65 -4.56
C HIS A 121 10.39 -1.58 -4.34
N CYS A 122 10.22 -2.86 -4.66
CA CYS A 122 11.31 -3.84 -4.67
C CYS A 122 11.32 -4.58 -6.01
N ASP A 123 12.51 -4.90 -6.51
CA ASP A 123 12.62 -5.83 -7.63
C ASP A 123 12.71 -7.25 -7.05
N LEU A 124 11.61 -8.01 -7.10
CA LEU A 124 11.55 -9.39 -6.61
C LEU A 124 11.28 -10.36 -7.74
N SER A 125 12.09 -11.41 -7.84
CA SER A 125 11.96 -12.46 -8.86
C SER A 125 11.07 -13.63 -8.42
N SER A 126 10.58 -13.63 -7.18
CA SER A 126 9.77 -14.69 -6.60
C SER A 126 8.50 -14.17 -5.95
N CYS A 127 7.49 -15.04 -5.86
CA CYS A 127 6.25 -14.72 -5.18
C CYS A 127 6.45 -14.67 -3.65
N ILE A 128 5.70 -13.79 -3.00
CA ILE A 128 5.69 -13.64 -1.54
C ILE A 128 4.37 -14.16 -0.97
N TYR A 129 4.41 -14.62 0.29
CA TYR A 129 3.21 -15.02 1.04
C TYR A 129 3.10 -14.27 2.39
N ASN A 130 4.11 -13.47 2.73
CA ASN A 130 4.08 -12.57 3.88
C ASN A 130 5.05 -11.40 3.70
N VAL A 131 4.81 -10.33 4.44
CA VAL A 131 5.70 -9.17 4.58
C VAL A 131 5.89 -8.89 6.07
N THR A 132 7.14 -8.67 6.49
CA THR A 132 7.45 -8.32 7.89
C THR A 132 7.99 -6.89 7.98
N LEU A 133 7.23 -5.99 8.60
CA LEU A 133 7.64 -4.62 8.85
C LEU A 133 8.32 -4.54 10.21
N GLY A 134 9.56 -4.06 10.25
CA GLY A 134 10.34 -3.86 11.47
C GLY A 134 10.57 -2.39 11.79
N GLY A 135 10.96 -2.12 13.03
CA GLY A 135 11.43 -0.82 13.49
C GLY A 135 10.50 -0.16 14.50
N ASN A 136 10.91 1.02 14.97
CA ASN A 136 10.22 1.75 16.04
C ASN A 136 8.82 2.22 15.64
N SER A 137 8.57 2.37 14.34
CA SER A 137 7.26 2.76 13.80
C SER A 137 6.27 1.59 13.68
N ALA A 138 6.69 0.34 13.89
CA ALA A 138 5.82 -0.83 13.70
C ALA A 138 4.60 -0.83 14.65
N GLY A 139 4.76 -0.32 15.87
CA GLY A 139 3.68 -0.13 16.85
C GLY A 139 2.72 1.02 16.52
N HIS A 140 3.04 1.81 15.50
CA HIS A 140 2.29 2.98 15.05
C HIS A 140 1.71 2.82 13.65
N LEU A 141 1.77 1.62 13.05
CA LEU A 141 1.21 1.34 11.73
C LEU A 141 -0.30 1.51 11.77
N CYS A 142 -0.81 2.22 10.75
CA CYS A 142 -2.23 2.39 10.48
C CYS A 142 -2.66 1.53 9.31
N SER A 143 -1.94 1.59 8.20
CA SER A 143 -2.32 0.81 7.02
C SER A 143 -1.11 0.29 6.29
N VAL A 144 -1.28 -0.90 5.73
CA VAL A 144 -0.31 -1.61 4.90
C VAL A 144 -1.03 -2.07 3.65
N TYR A 145 -0.60 -1.55 2.51
CA TYR A 145 -1.12 -1.93 1.20
C TYR A 145 -0.03 -2.65 0.41
N ILE A 146 -0.38 -3.78 -0.22
CA ILE A 146 0.59 -4.59 -0.98
C ILE A 146 0.02 -4.88 -2.36
N SER A 147 0.81 -4.65 -3.41
CA SER A 147 0.46 -4.96 -4.79
C SER A 147 1.48 -5.89 -5.43
N GLY A 148 1.02 -6.58 -6.46
CA GLY A 148 1.78 -7.50 -7.29
C GLY A 148 1.43 -7.43 -8.76
#